data_AF-A0A1G3LTX0-F1
#
_entry.id   AF-A0A1G3LTX0-F1
#
_cell.length_a   1.000
_cell.length_b   1.000
_cell.length_c   1.000
_cell.angle_alpha   90.00
_cell.angle_beta   90.00
_cell.angle_gamma   90.00
#
_symmetry.space_group_name_H-M   'P 1'
#
loop_
_entity.id
_entity.type
_entity.pdbx_description
1 polymer ?
#
loop_
_entity_poly.entity_id
_entity_poly.type
_entity_poly.pdbx_seq_one_letter_code
_entity_poly.pdbx_strand_id
1 'polypeptide(L)'
;MSYANSKARFTLLATDVFDPDYAELIRTHLEEREVPGVAGSEDGAGQTVVCTTTPRVIHDVRTAAGSKWLEVQEYMGTNRKFTAEVGMWGGVRFIKTRRLELKNYGLVDLQTDLDGATVAGQGAAATVDVVYSVGQTGSTRFITVTDTTGFTAGEIVTIHSQTVNVADGSGGFAPSWADGTQEERKIVEVIDGTTMSLDRPLMKPHLSGDYVTRGVALHASIFHGGPSVVYAIGERPNVYIPPKIDDLGMINRFAWRGFLKFQQFRPEFTELMFSGGSVN
;
A
#
# COMPACT_ATOMS: atom_id res chain seq x y z
N MET A 1 5.80 12.56 -9.42
CA MET A 1 4.82 11.48 -9.19
C MET A 1 4.08 11.30 -10.50
N SER A 2 4.01 10.08 -10.98
CA SER A 2 3.47 9.75 -12.30
C SER A 2 2.34 8.71 -12.16
N TYR A 3 1.40 8.71 -13.11
CA TYR A 3 0.25 7.81 -13.13
C TYR A 3 0.21 7.12 -14.50
N ALA A 4 0.00 5.79 -14.51
CA ALA A 4 -0.08 5.02 -15.76
C ALA A 4 -1.29 5.49 -16.58
N ASN A 5 -1.06 5.96 -17.81
CA ASN A 5 -2.09 6.35 -18.79
C ASN A 5 -3.18 7.32 -18.26
N SER A 6 -2.93 8.01 -17.15
CA SER A 6 -3.92 8.81 -16.42
C SER A 6 -3.29 10.09 -15.88
N LYS A 7 -4.12 11.10 -15.57
CA LYS A 7 -3.63 12.39 -15.05
C LYS A 7 -3.70 12.48 -13.53
N ALA A 8 -4.49 11.62 -12.91
CA ALA A 8 -4.71 11.61 -11.48
C ALA A 8 -4.94 10.19 -10.97
N ARG A 9 -4.75 10.01 -9.67
CA ARG A 9 -4.91 8.72 -9.02
C ARG A 9 -6.35 8.19 -9.10
N PHE A 10 -7.33 9.04 -8.81
CA PHE A 10 -8.76 8.68 -8.75
C PHE A 10 -9.38 8.43 -10.14
N THR A 11 -8.61 8.63 -11.21
CA THR A 11 -9.01 8.31 -12.58
C THR A 11 -8.31 7.05 -13.12
N LEU A 12 -7.51 6.36 -12.30
CA LEU A 12 -6.86 5.11 -12.71
C LEU A 12 -7.86 3.96 -12.77
N LEU A 13 -7.93 3.33 -13.94
CA LEU A 13 -8.71 2.13 -14.22
C LEU A 13 -7.92 0.87 -13.87
N ALA A 14 -8.62 -0.26 -13.71
CA ALA A 14 -7.97 -1.56 -13.56
C ALA A 14 -7.12 -1.96 -14.79
N THR A 15 -7.45 -1.40 -15.96
CA THR A 15 -6.72 -1.59 -17.22
C THR A 15 -5.50 -0.70 -17.36
N ASP A 16 -5.32 0.31 -16.50
CA ASP A 16 -4.14 1.18 -16.49
C ASP A 16 -2.97 0.47 -15.80
N VAL A 17 -2.61 -0.69 -16.36
CA VAL A 17 -1.53 -1.56 -15.88
C VAL A 17 -0.17 -0.92 -16.13
N PHE A 18 0.84 -1.39 -15.40
CA PHE A 18 2.20 -0.89 -15.55
C PHE A 18 2.81 -1.34 -16.89
N ASP A 19 3.08 -0.38 -17.77
CA ASP A 19 3.85 -0.62 -19.00
C ASP A 19 5.37 -0.67 -18.70
N PRO A 20 6.09 -1.73 -19.08
CA PRO A 20 7.54 -1.80 -18.93
C PRO A 20 8.31 -0.60 -19.52
N ASP A 21 7.79 0.06 -20.55
CA ASP A 21 8.41 1.24 -21.16
C ASP A 21 8.52 2.41 -20.16
N TYR A 22 7.62 2.47 -19.17
CA TYR A 22 7.75 3.45 -18.09
C TYR A 22 8.99 3.22 -17.23
N ALA A 23 9.45 1.99 -17.06
CA ALA A 23 10.67 1.72 -16.29
C ALA A 23 11.91 2.27 -17.00
N GLU A 24 11.96 2.17 -18.33
CA GLU A 24 13.04 2.75 -19.15
C GLU A 24 12.97 4.28 -19.14
N LEU A 25 11.78 4.85 -19.34
CA LEU A 25 11.59 6.30 -19.28
C LEU A 25 12.02 6.88 -17.92
N ILE A 26 11.64 6.23 -16.81
CA ILE A 26 12.03 6.65 -15.46
C ILE A 26 13.54 6.54 -15.26
N ARG A 27 14.17 5.49 -15.80
CA ARG A 27 15.63 5.39 -15.79
C ARG A 27 16.26 6.57 -16.55
N THR A 28 15.78 6.89 -17.75
CA THR A 28 16.26 8.04 -18.53
C THR A 28 16.09 9.35 -17.76
N HIS A 29 14.94 9.57 -17.09
CA HIS A 29 14.76 10.75 -16.25
C HIS A 29 15.80 10.85 -15.12
N LEU A 30 16.16 9.72 -14.50
CA LEU A 30 17.18 9.68 -13.44
C LEU A 30 18.59 9.91 -14.01
N GLU A 31 18.87 9.44 -15.22
CA GLU A 31 20.12 9.73 -15.95
C GLU A 31 20.22 11.22 -16.33
N GLU A 32 19.15 11.81 -16.86
CA GLU A 32 19.08 13.24 -17.20
C GLU A 32 19.21 14.16 -15.99
N ARG A 33 18.85 13.67 -14.80
CA ARG A 33 19.07 14.37 -13.51
C ARG A 33 20.47 14.18 -12.94
N GLU A 34 21.35 13.50 -13.66
CA GLU A 34 22.72 13.19 -13.25
C GLU A 34 22.80 12.47 -11.90
N VAL A 35 21.83 11.59 -11.61
CA VAL A 35 21.79 10.88 -10.33
C VAL A 35 23.03 9.99 -10.19
N PRO A 36 23.87 10.18 -9.14
CA PRO A 36 25.10 9.42 -8.99
C PRO A 36 24.83 7.92 -8.92
N GLY A 37 25.55 7.11 -9.70
CA GLY A 37 25.37 5.66 -9.68
C GLY A 37 24.18 5.14 -10.49
N VAL A 38 23.54 6.01 -11.29
CA VAL A 38 22.62 5.61 -12.37
C VAL A 38 23.32 5.70 -13.74
N ALA A 39 24.20 6.69 -13.93
CA ALA A 39 24.98 6.86 -15.15
C ALA A 39 26.22 5.94 -15.19
N GLY A 40 26.10 4.81 -15.90
CA GLY A 40 27.19 3.90 -16.22
C GLY A 40 27.67 4.05 -17.67
N SER A 41 28.93 3.71 -17.93
CA SER A 41 29.48 3.66 -19.30
C SER A 41 29.02 2.46 -20.11
N GLU A 42 28.35 1.49 -19.48
CA GLU A 42 27.90 0.22 -20.06
C GLU A 42 26.52 -0.15 -19.51
N ASP A 43 25.61 -0.60 -20.38
CA ASP A 43 24.34 -1.20 -19.96
C ASP A 43 24.61 -2.49 -19.16
N GLY A 44 24.17 -2.53 -17.90
CA GLY A 44 24.37 -3.68 -17.01
C GLY A 44 25.64 -3.64 -16.14
N ALA A 45 26.39 -2.53 -16.14
CA ALA A 45 27.41 -2.28 -15.11
C ALA A 45 26.78 -2.33 -13.70
N GLY A 46 27.60 -2.48 -12.64
CA GLY A 46 27.15 -2.64 -11.24
C GLY A 46 26.32 -1.49 -10.64
N GLN A 47 25.94 -0.52 -11.46
CA GLN A 47 25.06 0.61 -11.17
C GLN A 47 23.66 0.26 -11.67
N THR A 48 22.69 0.12 -10.77
CA THR A 48 21.34 -0.34 -11.16
C THR A 48 20.28 0.41 -10.38
N VAL A 49 19.32 0.99 -11.11
CA VAL A 49 18.10 1.55 -10.52
C VAL A 49 17.33 0.40 -9.86
N VAL A 50 16.83 0.63 -8.65
CA VAL A 50 16.05 -0.38 -7.92
C VAL A 50 14.61 0.06 -7.81
N CYS A 51 13.71 -0.74 -8.36
CA CYS A 51 12.26 -0.58 -8.22
C CYS A 51 11.74 -1.51 -7.11
N THR A 52 11.14 -0.93 -6.08
CA THR A 52 10.35 -1.69 -5.11
C THR A 52 8.87 -1.58 -5.48
N THR A 53 8.22 -2.71 -5.74
CA THR A 53 6.82 -2.74 -6.19
C THR A 53 6.10 -4.02 -5.76
N THR A 54 4.83 -4.14 -6.12
CA THR A 54 3.98 -5.28 -5.79
C THR A 54 4.16 -6.46 -6.75
N PRO A 55 3.84 -7.69 -6.31
CA PRO A 55 3.89 -8.87 -7.19
C PRO A 55 3.05 -8.75 -8.46
N ARG A 56 1.94 -8.00 -8.42
CA ARG A 56 1.05 -7.79 -9.58
C ARG A 56 1.74 -6.98 -10.67
N VAL A 57 2.38 -5.87 -10.30
CA VAL A 57 3.18 -5.08 -11.25
C VAL A 57 4.33 -5.89 -11.84
N ILE A 58 4.98 -6.74 -11.05
CA ILE A 58 6.03 -7.64 -11.56
C ILE A 58 5.44 -8.63 -12.58
N HIS A 59 4.25 -9.17 -12.33
CA HIS A 59 3.55 -10.02 -13.29
C HIS A 59 3.26 -9.26 -14.59
N ASP A 60 2.77 -8.01 -14.50
CA ASP A 60 2.49 -7.16 -15.66
C ASP A 60 3.76 -6.94 -16.50
N VAL A 61 4.89 -6.60 -15.86
CA VAL A 61 6.16 -6.41 -16.55
C VAL A 61 6.65 -7.69 -17.22
N ARG A 62 6.50 -8.85 -16.56
CA ARG A 62 6.92 -10.16 -17.08
C ARG A 62 6.07 -10.63 -18.26
N THR A 63 4.80 -10.28 -18.27
CA THR A 63 3.82 -10.78 -19.26
C THR A 63 3.51 -9.77 -20.37
N ALA A 64 4.02 -8.53 -20.25
CA ALA A 64 3.91 -7.52 -21.28
C ALA A 64 4.50 -7.99 -22.63
N ALA A 65 3.85 -7.59 -23.72
CA ALA A 65 4.28 -7.95 -25.06
C ALA A 65 5.69 -7.42 -25.35
N GLY A 66 6.58 -8.30 -25.84
CA GLY A 66 7.96 -7.91 -26.11
C GLY A 66 8.86 -7.79 -24.87
N SER A 67 8.36 -8.13 -23.68
CA SER A 67 9.17 -8.20 -22.47
C SER A 67 10.34 -9.19 -22.65
N LYS A 68 11.55 -8.72 -22.41
CA LYS A 68 12.78 -9.51 -22.28
C LYS A 68 13.23 -9.47 -20.82
N TRP A 69 12.29 -9.76 -19.93
CA TRP A 69 12.55 -9.92 -18.51
C TRP A 69 13.73 -10.86 -18.30
N LEU A 70 14.70 -10.43 -17.48
CA LEU A 70 15.84 -11.23 -17.10
C LEU A 70 15.65 -11.75 -15.68
N GLU A 71 15.71 -13.06 -15.50
CA GLU A 71 15.66 -13.66 -14.17
C GLU A 71 16.97 -13.40 -13.42
N VAL A 72 16.90 -13.39 -12.09
CA VAL A 72 18.04 -12.99 -11.21
C VAL A 72 19.32 -13.81 -11.46
N GLN A 73 19.20 -15.01 -12.03
CA GLN A 73 20.33 -15.87 -12.35
C GLN A 73 21.01 -15.54 -13.68
N GLU A 74 20.30 -14.88 -14.60
CA GLU A 74 20.75 -14.68 -15.98
C GLU A 74 21.67 -13.46 -16.14
N TYR A 75 21.53 -12.45 -15.27
CA TYR A 75 22.34 -11.22 -15.34
C TYR A 75 23.40 -11.09 -14.23
N MET A 76 23.64 -12.15 -13.43
CA MET A 76 24.55 -12.07 -12.29
C MET A 76 25.61 -13.18 -12.27
N GLY A 77 26.87 -12.77 -12.33
CA GLY A 77 27.99 -13.51 -11.73
C GLY A 77 28.05 -13.23 -10.22
N THR A 78 27.59 -14.18 -9.40
CA THR A 78 27.84 -14.43 -7.96
C THR A 78 27.84 -13.27 -6.92
N ASN A 79 27.64 -11.99 -7.27
CA ASN A 79 27.79 -10.87 -6.33
C ASN A 79 26.46 -10.17 -5.94
N ARG A 80 26.05 -10.38 -4.68
CA ARG A 80 25.07 -9.62 -3.85
C ARG A 80 23.70 -9.33 -4.49
N LYS A 81 22.79 -10.30 -4.36
CA LYS A 81 21.35 -10.13 -4.60
C LYS A 81 20.71 -9.35 -3.45
N PHE A 82 19.73 -8.49 -3.75
CA PHE A 82 18.88 -7.92 -2.72
C PHE A 82 17.88 -8.96 -2.20
N THR A 83 17.50 -8.87 -0.93
CA THR A 83 16.43 -9.71 -0.39
C THR A 83 15.13 -9.41 -1.13
N ALA A 84 14.44 -10.47 -1.57
CA ALA A 84 13.22 -10.38 -2.37
C ALA A 84 13.38 -9.74 -3.76
N GLU A 85 14.60 -9.66 -4.29
CA GLU A 85 14.85 -9.38 -5.71
C GLU A 85 14.28 -10.51 -6.58
N VAL A 86 13.59 -10.15 -7.65
CA VAL A 86 12.90 -11.11 -8.54
C VAL A 86 13.41 -11.09 -9.98
N GLY A 87 14.12 -10.06 -10.40
CA GLY A 87 14.66 -9.97 -11.76
C GLY A 87 14.90 -8.53 -12.17
N MET A 88 15.20 -8.35 -13.47
CA MET A 88 15.57 -7.07 -14.05
C MET A 88 14.87 -6.87 -15.40
N TRP A 89 14.51 -5.62 -15.68
CA TRP A 89 14.06 -5.17 -16.99
C TRP A 89 14.58 -3.76 -17.26
N GLY A 90 15.05 -3.47 -18.49
CA GLY A 90 15.50 -2.12 -18.87
C GLY A 90 16.67 -1.56 -18.03
N GLY A 91 17.47 -2.41 -17.38
CA GLY A 91 18.49 -1.98 -16.42
C GLY A 91 17.94 -1.57 -15.04
N VAL A 92 16.67 -1.88 -14.75
CA VAL A 92 16.02 -1.67 -13.45
C VAL A 92 15.80 -3.02 -12.75
N ARG A 93 16.30 -3.16 -11.51
CA ARG A 93 16.12 -4.35 -10.68
C ARG A 93 14.84 -4.24 -9.87
N PHE A 94 14.03 -5.30 -9.85
CA PHE A 94 12.75 -5.31 -9.16
C PHE A 94 12.79 -6.10 -7.85
N ILE A 95 12.30 -5.47 -6.78
CA ILE A 95 12.13 -6.05 -5.45
C ILE A 95 10.63 -6.15 -5.16
N LYS A 96 10.18 -7.36 -4.77
CA LYS A 96 8.77 -7.60 -4.46
C LYS A 96 8.42 -7.23 -3.02
N THR A 97 7.29 -6.54 -2.83
CA THR A 97 6.67 -6.32 -1.52
C THR A 97 5.16 -6.17 -1.66
N ARG A 98 4.39 -6.70 -0.70
CA ARG A 98 2.93 -6.50 -0.67
C ARG A 98 2.53 -5.14 -0.06
N ARG A 99 3.47 -4.43 0.58
CA ARG A 99 3.17 -3.20 1.34
C ARG A 99 2.86 -1.98 0.48
N LEU A 100 3.00 -2.08 -0.84
CA LEU A 100 2.83 -0.99 -1.79
C LEU A 100 1.51 -1.10 -2.57
N GLU A 101 0.50 -1.67 -1.93
CA GLU A 101 -0.86 -1.80 -2.44
C GLU A 101 -1.78 -0.84 -1.67
N LEU A 102 -2.50 0.01 -2.39
CA LEU A 102 -3.51 0.93 -1.87
C LEU A 102 -4.86 0.47 -2.38
N LYS A 103 -5.70 -0.10 -1.51
CA LYS A 103 -6.97 -0.67 -1.95
C LYS A 103 -8.05 0.39 -2.04
N ASN A 104 -8.85 0.35 -3.11
CA ASN A 104 -9.97 1.25 -3.34
C ASN A 104 -9.58 2.73 -3.50
N TYR A 105 -8.32 3.04 -3.84
CA TYR A 105 -7.83 4.40 -4.02
C TYR A 105 -7.81 4.90 -5.48
N GLY A 106 -8.09 4.01 -6.44
CA GLY A 106 -8.25 4.33 -7.86
C GLY A 106 -9.65 4.81 -8.19
N LEU A 107 -10.11 4.56 -9.43
CA LEU A 107 -11.49 4.84 -9.80
C LEU A 107 -12.44 4.04 -8.91
N VAL A 108 -13.45 4.72 -8.37
CA VAL A 108 -14.54 4.09 -7.62
C VAL A 108 -15.43 3.33 -8.60
N ASP A 109 -15.70 2.07 -8.27
CA ASP A 109 -16.50 1.15 -9.08
C ASP A 109 -17.92 1.03 -8.51
N LEU A 110 -18.04 0.82 -7.20
CA LEU A 110 -19.30 0.85 -6.47
C LEU A 110 -19.16 1.58 -5.14
N GLN A 111 -20.22 2.29 -4.76
CA GLN A 111 -20.31 2.99 -3.48
C GLN A 111 -21.75 2.91 -2.98
N THR A 112 -21.90 2.61 -1.68
CA THR A 112 -23.15 2.71 -0.93
C THR A 112 -22.88 3.42 0.39
N ASP A 113 -23.94 3.87 1.05
CA ASP A 113 -23.86 4.50 2.37
C ASP A 113 -24.18 3.49 3.46
N LEU A 114 -23.61 3.67 4.65
CA LEU A 114 -24.03 2.96 5.86
C LEU A 114 -25.42 3.44 6.28
N ASP A 115 -26.35 2.50 6.43
CA ASP A 115 -27.70 2.74 6.94
C ASP A 115 -27.77 2.41 8.44
N GLY A 116 -27.09 3.26 9.22
CA GLY A 116 -26.97 3.11 10.67
C GLY A 116 -25.54 3.24 11.16
N ALA A 117 -25.37 3.85 12.33
CA ALA A 117 -24.07 3.95 12.96
C ALA A 117 -23.58 2.56 13.42
N THR A 118 -22.29 2.30 13.22
CA THR A 118 -21.63 1.08 13.71
C THR A 118 -20.71 1.42 14.88
N VAL A 119 -20.56 0.48 15.80
CA VAL A 119 -19.61 0.59 16.92
C VAL A 119 -18.46 -0.39 16.74
N ALA A 120 -17.33 -0.07 17.37
CA ALA A 120 -16.18 -0.95 17.38
C ALA A 120 -16.56 -2.36 17.89
N GLY A 121 -16.13 -3.41 17.20
CA GLY A 121 -16.46 -4.80 17.48
C GLY A 121 -17.58 -5.39 16.62
N GLN A 122 -18.32 -4.57 15.86
CA GLN A 122 -19.40 -5.03 14.98
C GLN A 122 -18.94 -5.35 13.55
N GLY A 123 -19.83 -5.96 12.77
CA GLY A 123 -19.68 -6.16 11.32
C GLY A 123 -19.02 -7.46 10.91
N ALA A 124 -18.40 -8.18 11.85
CA ALA A 124 -17.68 -9.42 11.53
C ALA A 124 -18.59 -10.65 11.51
N ALA A 125 -18.38 -11.52 10.53
CA ALA A 125 -18.98 -12.86 10.53
C ALA A 125 -18.59 -13.66 11.80
N ALA A 126 -19.41 -14.64 12.18
CA ALA A 126 -19.15 -15.47 13.35
C ALA A 126 -17.90 -16.35 13.17
N THR A 127 -17.74 -16.89 11.96
CA THR A 127 -16.59 -17.69 11.54
C THR A 127 -16.10 -17.19 10.19
N VAL A 128 -14.78 -17.12 10.04
CA VAL A 128 -14.11 -16.84 8.77
C VAL A 128 -13.28 -18.05 8.42
N ASP A 129 -13.51 -18.59 7.23
CA ASP A 129 -12.82 -19.75 6.66
C ASP A 129 -12.79 -20.98 7.60
N VAL A 130 -13.91 -21.26 8.29
CA VAL A 130 -14.16 -22.43 9.17
C VAL A 130 -13.24 -22.57 10.40
N VAL A 131 -12.07 -21.93 10.40
CA VAL A 131 -11.00 -22.14 11.40
C VAL A 131 -10.95 -21.01 12.44
N TYR A 132 -11.35 -19.78 12.10
CA TYR A 132 -11.21 -18.63 13.00
C TYR A 132 -12.55 -17.98 13.33
N SER A 133 -12.80 -17.75 14.62
CA SER A 133 -13.88 -16.88 15.10
C SER A 133 -13.32 -15.48 15.39
N VAL A 134 -13.93 -14.47 14.78
CA VAL A 134 -13.34 -13.12 14.71
C VAL A 134 -14.19 -12.04 15.40
N GLY A 135 -15.48 -12.28 15.63
CA GLY A 135 -16.36 -11.31 16.29
C GLY A 135 -16.68 -11.67 17.75
N GLN A 136 -16.89 -10.65 18.57
CA GLN A 136 -17.16 -10.78 20.00
C GLN A 136 -18.54 -11.40 20.27
N THR A 137 -18.66 -12.21 21.32
CA THR A 137 -19.95 -12.78 21.75
C THR A 137 -20.99 -11.68 21.95
N GLY A 138 -22.17 -11.82 21.31
CA GLY A 138 -23.25 -10.81 21.39
C GLY A 138 -23.10 -9.59 20.48
N SER A 139 -22.03 -9.47 19.69
CA SER A 139 -21.87 -8.38 18.70
C SER A 139 -22.74 -8.59 17.46
N THR A 140 -23.18 -7.49 16.85
CA THR A 140 -23.83 -7.47 15.53
C THR A 140 -22.85 -7.95 14.47
N ARG A 141 -23.24 -8.96 13.69
CA ARG A 141 -22.34 -9.72 12.79
C ARG A 141 -22.31 -9.22 11.34
N PHE A 142 -23.00 -8.12 11.09
CA PHE A 142 -23.15 -7.51 9.78
C PHE A 142 -23.12 -5.99 9.93
N ILE A 143 -22.89 -5.31 8.82
CA ILE A 143 -23.17 -3.90 8.66
C ILE A 143 -24.44 -3.75 7.83
N THR A 144 -25.19 -2.68 8.08
CA THR A 144 -26.35 -2.30 7.26
C THR A 144 -25.93 -1.17 6.32
N VAL A 145 -26.26 -1.32 5.06
CA VAL A 145 -26.02 -0.35 3.98
C VAL A 145 -27.33 -0.08 3.26
N THR A 146 -27.39 1.03 2.53
CA THR A 146 -28.57 1.39 1.72
C THR A 146 -28.84 0.37 0.61
N ASP A 147 -27.80 -0.12 -0.07
CA ASP A 147 -27.91 -1.10 -1.16
C ASP A 147 -26.65 -1.98 -1.25
N THR A 148 -26.85 -3.30 -1.33
CA THR A 148 -25.77 -4.27 -1.55
C THR A 148 -25.60 -4.67 -3.02
N THR A 149 -26.40 -4.12 -3.93
CA THR A 149 -26.37 -4.45 -5.36
C THR A 149 -24.98 -4.27 -5.95
N GLY A 150 -24.46 -5.34 -6.57
CA GLY A 150 -23.17 -5.35 -7.25
C GLY A 150 -21.97 -5.66 -6.35
N PHE A 151 -22.10 -5.64 -5.02
CA PHE A 151 -21.08 -6.15 -4.11
C PHE A 151 -21.09 -7.68 -4.07
N THR A 152 -19.91 -8.29 -3.97
CA THR A 152 -19.79 -9.75 -3.90
C THR A 152 -18.85 -10.22 -2.78
N ALA A 153 -19.07 -11.44 -2.29
CA ALA A 153 -18.20 -12.07 -1.31
C ALA A 153 -16.78 -12.23 -1.85
N GLY A 154 -15.79 -11.91 -1.02
CA GLY A 154 -14.36 -11.94 -1.37
C GLY A 154 -13.76 -10.57 -1.72
N GLU A 155 -14.60 -9.58 -2.05
CA GLU A 155 -14.14 -8.23 -2.40
C GLU A 155 -13.71 -7.44 -1.16
N ILE A 156 -12.77 -6.51 -1.36
CA ILE A 156 -12.33 -5.60 -0.30
C ILE A 156 -13.02 -4.25 -0.48
N VAL A 157 -13.70 -3.80 0.56
CA VAL A 157 -14.30 -2.47 0.65
C VAL A 157 -13.55 -1.61 1.66
N THR A 158 -13.58 -0.30 1.45
CA THR A 158 -13.07 0.68 2.40
C THR A 158 -14.26 1.46 2.96
N ILE A 159 -14.40 1.45 4.28
CA ILE A 159 -15.40 2.22 5.00
C ILE A 159 -14.73 3.51 5.46
N HIS A 160 -15.31 4.66 5.14
CA HIS A 160 -14.67 5.96 5.34
C HIS A 160 -15.68 7.09 5.55
N SER A 161 -15.27 8.11 6.30
CA SER A 161 -16.11 9.27 6.60
C SER A 161 -15.93 10.36 5.55
N GLN A 162 -17.01 11.08 5.24
CA GLN A 162 -16.94 12.18 4.28
C GLN A 162 -16.24 13.39 4.90
N THR A 163 -14.96 13.58 4.61
CA THR A 163 -14.35 14.92 4.62
C THR A 163 -13.28 15.11 3.53
N VAL A 164 -13.48 14.70 2.27
CA VAL A 164 -12.68 15.26 1.14
C VAL A 164 -13.45 15.35 -0.20
N ASN A 165 -13.38 16.57 -0.75
CA ASN A 165 -13.63 17.09 -2.11
C ASN A 165 -14.57 16.36 -3.09
N VAL A 166 -15.62 17.09 -3.47
CA VAL A 166 -16.51 16.91 -4.64
C VAL A 166 -15.81 16.92 -6.01
N ALA A 167 -14.48 17.03 -6.04
CA ALA A 167 -13.67 17.09 -7.26
C ALA A 167 -13.05 15.75 -7.67
N ASP A 168 -13.20 14.68 -6.86
CA ASP A 168 -12.47 13.42 -7.01
C ASP A 168 -13.15 12.39 -7.94
N GLY A 169 -13.69 12.85 -9.08
CA GLY A 169 -14.00 12.01 -10.24
C GLY A 169 -15.47 11.59 -10.40
N SER A 170 -15.86 11.33 -11.65
CA SER A 170 -17.22 11.02 -12.09
C SER A 170 -17.78 9.65 -11.63
N GLY A 171 -17.08 8.92 -10.75
CA GLY A 171 -17.41 7.56 -10.31
C GLY A 171 -17.71 7.39 -8.83
N GLY A 172 -17.65 8.46 -8.02
CA GLY A 172 -17.86 8.41 -6.56
C GLY A 172 -16.67 8.96 -5.77
N PHE A 173 -16.77 8.98 -4.45
CA PHE A 173 -15.75 9.57 -3.57
C PHE A 173 -14.73 8.53 -3.13
N ALA A 174 -13.55 8.50 -3.78
CA ALA A 174 -12.46 7.64 -3.32
C ALA A 174 -12.00 8.04 -1.90
N PRO A 175 -11.50 7.09 -1.09
CA PRO A 175 -11.01 7.40 0.24
C PRO A 175 -9.85 8.40 0.21
N SER A 176 -9.86 9.36 1.14
CA SER A 176 -8.83 10.40 1.25
C SER A 176 -7.75 10.04 2.25
N TRP A 177 -6.48 10.37 1.98
CA TRP A 177 -5.39 10.21 2.95
C TRP A 177 -5.60 10.89 4.31
N ALA A 178 -6.39 11.98 4.33
CA ALA A 178 -6.63 12.75 5.54
C ALA A 178 -7.70 12.11 6.44
N ASP A 179 -8.47 11.15 5.92
CA ASP A 179 -9.54 10.54 6.69
C ASP A 179 -8.97 9.53 7.70
N GLY A 180 -8.95 9.92 8.97
CA GLY A 180 -8.53 9.05 10.07
C GLY A 180 -9.50 7.91 10.38
N THR A 181 -10.72 7.94 9.84
CA THR A 181 -11.75 6.93 10.11
C THR A 181 -11.65 5.71 9.19
N GLN A 182 -10.94 5.82 8.06
CA GLN A 182 -10.81 4.74 7.07
C GLN A 182 -10.45 3.39 7.68
N GLU A 183 -11.18 2.35 7.26
CA GLU A 183 -10.88 0.95 7.55
C GLU A 183 -11.18 0.05 6.34
N GLU A 184 -10.23 -0.81 5.98
CA GLU A 184 -10.42 -1.79 4.90
C GLU A 184 -10.97 -3.12 5.46
N ARG A 185 -12.00 -3.68 4.82
CA ARG A 185 -12.59 -4.97 5.20
C ARG A 185 -12.93 -5.80 3.97
N LYS A 186 -12.79 -7.12 4.09
CA LYS A 186 -13.20 -8.06 3.06
C LYS A 186 -14.63 -8.49 3.34
N ILE A 187 -15.48 -8.45 2.33
CA ILE A 187 -16.84 -8.99 2.40
C ILE A 187 -16.75 -10.51 2.49
N VAL A 188 -17.33 -11.10 3.53
CA VAL A 188 -17.43 -12.55 3.68
C VAL A 188 -18.71 -13.05 3.01
N GLU A 189 -19.80 -12.34 3.21
CA GLU A 189 -21.11 -12.71 2.68
C GLU A 189 -21.97 -11.46 2.48
N VAL A 190 -22.72 -11.42 1.39
CA VAL A 190 -23.84 -10.49 1.20
C VAL A 190 -25.10 -11.24 1.63
N ILE A 191 -25.69 -10.84 2.75
CA ILE A 191 -26.76 -11.59 3.42
C ILE A 191 -28.11 -11.29 2.75
N ASP A 192 -28.38 -10.02 2.47
CA ASP A 192 -29.57 -9.56 1.76
C ASP A 192 -29.28 -8.24 0.99
N GLY A 193 -30.32 -7.57 0.50
CA GLY A 193 -30.23 -6.31 -0.26
C GLY A 193 -29.69 -5.10 0.53
N THR A 194 -29.53 -5.22 1.84
CA THR A 194 -29.14 -4.12 2.74
C THR A 194 -28.07 -4.53 3.76
N THR A 195 -27.72 -5.80 3.86
CA THR A 195 -26.80 -6.29 4.90
C THR A 195 -25.67 -7.14 4.32
N MET A 196 -24.47 -6.91 4.84
CA MET A 196 -23.27 -7.66 4.48
C MET A 196 -22.40 -7.92 5.72
N SER A 197 -21.71 -9.06 5.73
CA SER A 197 -20.77 -9.44 6.80
C SER A 197 -19.33 -9.32 6.33
N LEU A 198 -18.45 -8.98 7.28
CA LEU A 198 -17.04 -8.67 7.04
C LEU A 198 -16.12 -9.72 7.65
N ASP A 199 -14.87 -9.76 7.17
CA ASP A 199 -13.83 -10.69 7.63
C ASP A 199 -13.34 -10.41 9.04
N ARG A 200 -13.40 -9.15 9.47
CA ARG A 200 -12.90 -8.69 10.77
C ARG A 200 -13.81 -7.61 11.30
N PRO A 201 -13.97 -7.50 12.63
CA PRO A 201 -14.80 -6.45 13.21
C PRO A 201 -14.25 -5.07 12.88
N LEU A 202 -15.14 -4.08 12.82
CA LEU A 202 -14.75 -2.68 12.75
C LEU A 202 -14.01 -2.31 14.03
N MET A 203 -12.87 -1.64 13.90
CA MET A 203 -12.03 -1.26 15.05
C MET A 203 -12.31 0.18 15.48
N LYS A 204 -13.03 0.93 14.64
CA LYS A 204 -13.49 2.30 14.89
C LYS A 204 -15.02 2.36 14.75
N PRO A 205 -15.67 3.29 15.46
CA PRO A 205 -17.06 3.62 15.18
C PRO A 205 -17.18 4.34 13.83
N HIS A 206 -18.25 4.04 13.11
CA HIS A 206 -18.65 4.78 11.89
C HIS A 206 -20.05 5.34 12.06
N LEU A 207 -20.30 6.50 11.47
CA LEU A 207 -21.59 7.17 11.53
C LEU A 207 -22.52 6.67 10.44
N SER A 208 -23.82 6.84 10.65
CA SER A 208 -24.79 6.67 9.56
C SER A 208 -24.49 7.67 8.45
N GLY A 209 -24.50 7.23 7.20
CA GLY A 209 -24.09 8.02 6.04
C GLY A 209 -22.59 8.01 5.73
N ASP A 210 -21.76 7.29 6.50
CA ASP A 210 -20.38 7.00 6.08
C ASP A 210 -20.39 6.09 4.84
N TYR A 211 -19.38 6.22 3.98
CA TYR A 211 -19.34 5.51 2.71
C TYR A 211 -18.73 4.12 2.85
N VAL A 212 -19.31 3.14 2.15
CA VAL A 212 -18.73 1.82 1.88
C VAL A 212 -18.35 1.78 0.42
N THR A 213 -17.05 1.82 0.13
CA THR A 213 -16.53 2.03 -1.22
C THR A 213 -15.73 0.84 -1.71
N ARG A 214 -16.05 0.37 -2.91
CA ARG A 214 -15.21 -0.52 -3.73
C ARG A 214 -14.65 0.27 -4.89
N GLY A 215 -13.35 0.21 -5.06
CA GLY A 215 -12.67 0.86 -6.17
C GLY A 215 -11.46 0.06 -6.62
N VAL A 216 -10.79 0.57 -7.64
CA VAL A 216 -9.58 -0.06 -8.17
C VAL A 216 -8.47 -0.03 -7.11
N ALA A 217 -7.82 -1.17 -6.89
CA ALA A 217 -6.60 -1.26 -6.09
C ALA A 217 -5.42 -0.71 -6.90
N LEU A 218 -4.65 0.17 -6.29
CA LEU A 218 -3.50 0.81 -6.91
C LEU A 218 -2.20 0.25 -6.35
N HIS A 219 -1.22 0.12 -7.24
CA HIS A 219 0.09 -0.38 -6.92
C HIS A 219 1.12 0.74 -7.09
N ALA A 220 1.91 0.96 -6.05
CA ALA A 220 3.01 1.91 -6.07
C ALA A 220 4.31 1.22 -6.50
N SER A 221 4.96 1.79 -7.51
CA SER A 221 6.31 1.42 -7.95
C SER A 221 7.26 2.55 -7.59
N ILE A 222 8.17 2.28 -6.65
CA ILE A 222 9.14 3.26 -6.15
C ILE A 222 10.51 2.95 -6.74
N PHE A 223 11.00 3.84 -7.59
CA PHE A 223 12.29 3.75 -8.27
C PHE A 223 13.32 4.55 -7.50
N HIS A 224 14.44 3.91 -7.17
CA HIS A 224 15.54 4.53 -6.43
C HIS A 224 16.78 4.56 -7.32
N GLY A 225 17.30 5.76 -7.56
CA GLY A 225 18.59 5.98 -8.21
C GLY A 225 19.66 6.35 -7.19
N GLY A 226 20.82 5.67 -7.22
CA GLY A 226 22.00 6.09 -6.48
C GLY A 226 22.01 5.91 -4.95
N PRO A 227 23.15 6.20 -4.31
CA PRO A 227 23.28 6.14 -2.85
C PRO A 227 22.55 7.31 -2.21
N SER A 228 21.46 7.04 -1.50
CA SER A 228 20.81 8.06 -0.69
C SER A 228 21.39 8.10 0.71
N VAL A 229 21.75 9.28 1.17
CA VAL A 229 22.19 9.51 2.55
C VAL A 229 20.98 9.39 3.48
N VAL A 230 21.11 8.55 4.49
CA VAL A 230 20.14 8.42 5.58
C VAL A 230 20.34 9.60 6.51
N TYR A 231 19.37 10.51 6.61
CA TYR A 231 19.36 11.51 7.66
C TYR A 231 18.62 10.93 8.87
N ALA A 232 19.34 10.70 9.96
CA ALA A 232 18.74 10.29 11.21
C ALA A 232 18.24 11.55 11.93
N ILE A 233 16.92 11.69 12.05
CA ILE A 233 16.34 12.59 13.06
C ILE A 233 16.18 11.74 14.32
N GLY A 234 17.16 11.86 15.22
CA GLY A 234 17.07 11.29 16.55
C GLY A 234 16.56 12.36 17.53
N GLU A 235 15.46 12.08 18.21
CA GLU A 235 15.20 12.79 19.45
C GLU A 235 16.30 12.41 20.45
N ARG A 236 16.84 13.39 21.20
CA ARG A 236 17.82 13.12 22.25
C ARG A 236 17.23 12.07 23.21
N PRO A 237 17.91 10.93 23.46
CA PRO A 237 17.41 9.92 24.38
C PRO A 237 17.04 10.54 25.72
N ASN A 238 15.77 10.45 26.10
CA ASN A 238 15.31 10.86 27.41
C ASN A 238 15.62 9.71 28.38
N VAL A 239 16.59 9.95 29.26
CA VAL A 239 16.98 8.99 30.28
C VAL A 239 16.02 9.11 31.44
N TYR A 240 15.33 8.02 31.74
CA TYR A 240 14.51 7.87 32.93
C TYR A 240 15.29 7.04 33.95
N ILE A 241 15.54 7.62 35.13
CA ILE A 241 16.22 6.94 36.23
C ILE A 241 15.14 6.51 37.23
N PRO A 242 14.64 5.27 37.16
CA PRO A 242 13.71 4.76 38.15
C PRO A 242 14.35 4.68 39.54
N PRO A 243 13.54 4.65 40.61
CA PRO A 243 14.05 4.44 41.96
C PRO A 243 14.77 3.10 42.08
N LYS A 244 15.76 3.09 42.98
CA LYS A 244 16.54 1.91 43.34
C LYS A 244 15.61 0.90 44.01
N ILE A 245 15.76 -0.38 43.64
CA ILE A 245 14.88 -1.46 44.10
C ILE A 245 15.38 -2.18 45.35
N ASP A 246 16.63 -1.96 45.67
CA ASP A 246 17.32 -2.65 46.74
C ASP A 246 17.43 -1.72 47.95
N ASP A 247 17.22 -2.28 49.13
CA ASP A 247 17.18 -1.55 50.41
C ASP A 247 18.53 -0.91 50.76
N LEU A 248 19.63 -1.48 50.23
CA LEU A 248 20.99 -0.94 50.35
C LEU A 248 21.33 0.09 49.24
N GLY A 249 20.43 0.33 48.30
CA GLY A 249 20.60 1.35 47.25
C GLY A 249 21.78 1.07 46.30
N MET A 250 22.20 -0.18 46.15
CA MET A 250 23.35 -0.56 45.33
C MET A 250 22.99 -0.82 43.86
N ILE A 251 21.73 -1.17 43.58
CA ILE A 251 21.27 -1.48 42.23
C ILE A 251 20.64 -0.25 41.58
N ASN A 252 21.40 0.38 40.69
CA ASN A 252 20.91 1.46 39.83
C ASN A 252 20.34 0.87 38.54
N ARG A 253 19.17 1.36 38.12
CA ARG A 253 18.58 1.04 36.82
C ARG A 253 18.50 2.32 36.00
N PHE A 254 18.87 2.20 34.73
CA PHE A 254 18.73 3.27 33.76
C PHE A 254 17.79 2.78 32.67
N ALA A 255 16.72 3.52 32.42
CA ALA A 255 15.89 3.34 31.25
C ALA A 255 16.12 4.53 30.31
N TRP A 256 16.03 4.29 29.01
CA TRP A 256 16.03 5.39 28.05
C TRP A 256 14.95 5.14 27.01
N ARG A 257 14.34 6.22 26.55
CA ARG A 257 13.42 6.22 25.41
C ARG A 257 13.98 7.16 24.36
N GLY A 258 14.17 6.66 23.15
CA GLY A 258 14.49 7.48 21.99
C GLY A 258 13.57 7.09 20.83
N PHE A 259 13.08 8.08 20.11
CA PHE A 259 12.46 7.87 18.81
C PHE A 259 13.53 8.06 17.75
N LEU A 260 13.95 6.94 17.15
CA LEU A 260 14.95 6.92 16.09
C LEU A 260 14.24 6.54 14.80
N LYS A 261 14.14 7.51 13.88
CA LYS A 261 13.62 7.25 12.53
C LYS A 261 14.74 7.47 11.52
N PHE A 262 15.01 6.44 10.75
CA PHE A 262 15.80 6.56 9.53
C PHE A 262 14.83 6.96 8.42
N GLN A 263 15.02 8.15 7.85
CA GLN A 263 14.24 8.55 6.68
C GLN A 263 15.20 8.98 5.56
N GLN A 264 15.01 8.34 4.42
CA GLN A 264 15.72 8.62 3.19
C GLN A 264 14.99 9.77 2.48
N PHE A 265 15.64 10.91 2.24
CA PHE A 265 15.03 11.98 1.43
C PHE A 265 16.08 12.74 0.62
N ARG A 266 16.27 12.26 -0.61
CA ARG A 266 16.65 13.09 -1.75
C ARG A 266 15.56 12.85 -2.81
N PRO A 267 14.48 13.64 -2.81
CA PRO A 267 13.38 13.43 -3.76
C PRO A 267 13.87 13.49 -5.21
N GLU A 268 14.98 14.16 -5.49
CA GLU A 268 15.63 14.17 -6.80
C GLU A 268 16.06 12.76 -7.29
N PHE A 269 16.32 11.83 -6.37
CA PHE A 269 16.85 10.49 -6.64
C PHE A 269 15.76 9.41 -6.63
N THR A 270 14.50 9.80 -6.51
CA THR A 270 13.38 8.86 -6.39
C THR A 270 12.27 9.25 -7.33
N GLU A 271 11.77 8.28 -8.09
CA GLU A 271 10.52 8.44 -8.84
C GLU A 271 9.46 7.47 -8.33
N LEU A 272 8.22 7.93 -8.34
CA LEU A 272 7.07 7.18 -7.89
C LEU A 272 6.05 7.13 -9.01
N MET A 273 5.62 5.91 -9.33
CA MET A 273 4.58 5.63 -10.29
C MET A 273 3.45 4.84 -9.65
N PHE A 274 2.20 5.22 -9.95
CA PHE A 274 1.01 4.44 -9.62
C PHE A 274 0.42 3.81 -10.87
N SER A 275 0.04 2.54 -10.77
CA SER A 275 -0.70 1.81 -11.79
C SER A 275 -1.83 1.00 -11.16
N GLY A 276 -2.77 0.56 -11.99
CA GLY A 276 -3.59 -0.62 -11.68
C GLY A 276 -2.72 -1.88 -11.62
N GLY A 277 -3.33 -3.02 -11.30
CA GLY A 277 -2.68 -4.32 -11.32
C GLY A 277 -3.51 -5.30 -12.12
N SER A 278 -2.87 -6.13 -12.96
CA SER A 278 -3.64 -7.16 -13.65
C SER A 278 -4.26 -8.16 -12.64
N VAL A 279 -5.53 -8.51 -12.91
CA VAL A 279 -6.35 -9.56 -12.26
C VAL A 279 -6.90 -9.18 -10.87
N ASN A 280 -8.13 -8.66 -10.72
CA ASN A 280 -8.71 -8.46 -9.37
C ASN A 280 -8.73 -9.73 -8.51
#